data_AF-A0A957K3R7-F1
#
_entry.id   AF-A0A957K3R7-F1
#
_cell.length_a   1.000
_cell.length_b   1.000
_cell.length_c   1.000
_cell.angle_alpha   90.00
_cell.angle_beta   90.00
_cell.angle_gamma   90.00
#
_symmetry.space_group_name_H-M   'P 1'
#
loop_
_entity.id
_entity.type
_entity.pdbx_description
1 polymer ?
#
loop_
_entity_poly.entity_id
_entity_poly.type
_entity_poly.pdbx_seq_one_letter_code
_entity_poly.pdbx_strand_id
1 'polypeptide(L)'
;GAHLYEALDQQVAVVGVAKTAFRGSPHAAQVLRGKSHRPLYITAAGLPLAEAATAIRQMAGAHRLPELLKYVDQLSRSTTI
;
A
#
# COMPACT_ATOMS: atom_id res chain seq x y z
N GLY A 1 -0.68 -5.34 -7.73
CA GLY A 1 -0.31 -3.95 -8.08
C GLY A 1 -0.44 -3.79 -9.56
N ALA A 2 0.67 -3.82 -10.31
CA ALA A 2 0.69 -3.66 -11.76
C ALA A 2 -0.32 -4.55 -12.51
N HIS A 3 -0.36 -5.86 -12.22
CA HIS A 3 -1.35 -6.75 -12.84
C HIS A 3 -2.81 -6.34 -12.62
N LEU A 4 -3.14 -5.75 -11.47
CA LEU A 4 -4.50 -5.24 -11.22
C LEU A 4 -4.76 -3.96 -12.02
N TYR A 5 -3.77 -3.09 -12.14
CA TYR A 5 -3.88 -1.88 -12.97
C TYR A 5 -4.17 -2.23 -14.44
N GLU A 6 -3.42 -3.21 -14.98
CA GLU A 6 -3.68 -3.73 -16.33
C GLU A 6 -5.06 -4.38 -16.46
N ALA A 7 -5.47 -5.18 -15.47
CA ALA A 7 -6.79 -5.83 -15.48
C ALA A 7 -7.97 -4.85 -15.33
N LEU A 8 -7.71 -3.61 -14.89
CA LEU A 8 -8.69 -2.52 -14.80
C LEU A 8 -8.60 -1.57 -16.00
N ASP A 9 -8.02 -2.04 -17.11
CA ASP A 9 -7.79 -1.27 -18.34
C ASP A 9 -7.09 0.07 -18.09
N GLN A 10 -6.25 0.13 -17.06
CA GLN A 10 -5.51 1.32 -16.66
C GLN A 10 -6.38 2.52 -16.23
N GLN A 11 -7.69 2.33 -16.03
CA GLN A 11 -8.66 3.39 -15.74
C GLN A 11 -8.74 3.75 -14.25
N VAL A 12 -8.34 2.83 -13.37
CA VAL A 12 -8.39 3.01 -11.92
C VAL A 12 -6.98 3.03 -11.38
N ALA A 13 -6.61 4.10 -10.69
CA ALA A 13 -5.29 4.21 -10.08
C ALA A 13 -5.09 3.15 -8.99
N VAL A 14 -3.91 2.52 -8.95
CA VAL A 14 -3.59 1.43 -8.02
C VAL A 14 -2.37 1.80 -7.19
N VAL A 15 -2.53 1.76 -5.87
CA VAL A 15 -1.44 1.94 -4.90
C VAL A 15 -1.06 0.57 -4.32
N GLY A 16 0.20 0.18 -4.52
CA GLY A 16 0.79 -0.99 -3.87
C GLY A 16 1.38 -0.63 -2.52
N VAL A 17 1.08 -1.41 -1.47
CA VAL A 17 1.62 -1.20 -0.11
C VAL A 17 2.23 -2.50 0.39
N ALA A 18 3.56 -2.53 0.54
CA ALA A 18 4.29 -3.71 0.98
C ALA A 18 4.97 -3.54 2.35
N LYS A 19 5.01 -4.63 3.14
CA LYS A 19 5.70 -4.70 4.45
C LYS A 19 7.21 -4.99 4.30
N THR A 20 7.68 -5.34 3.12
CA THR A 20 9.09 -5.65 2.82
C THR A 20 9.44 -5.09 1.46
N ALA A 21 10.72 -4.76 1.26
CA ALA A 21 11.20 -4.32 -0.04
C ALA A 21 11.06 -5.46 -1.04
N PHE A 22 10.54 -5.17 -2.22
CA PHE A 22 10.54 -6.11 -3.33
C PHE A 22 11.79 -5.91 -4.17
N ARG A 23 12.59 -6.96 -4.39
CA ARG A 23 13.85 -6.87 -5.14
C ARG A 23 13.67 -6.34 -6.57
N GLY A 24 12.51 -6.55 -7.18
CA GLY A 24 12.19 -6.06 -8.52
C GLY A 24 11.53 -4.68 -8.59
N SER A 25 11.45 -3.94 -7.47
CA SER A 25 10.86 -2.59 -7.47
C SER A 25 11.79 -1.60 -6.73
N PRO A 26 12.90 -1.20 -7.37
CA PRO A 26 13.84 -0.25 -6.77
C PRO A 26 13.24 1.15 -6.57
N HIS A 27 12.14 1.46 -7.27
CA HIS A 27 11.49 2.77 -7.25
C HIS A 27 10.39 2.91 -6.18
N ALA A 28 10.27 1.96 -5.26
CA ALA A 28 9.26 2.07 -4.20
C ALA A 28 9.61 3.19 -3.21
N ALA A 29 8.65 4.06 -2.90
CA ALA A 29 8.81 5.07 -1.86
C ALA A 29 8.73 4.43 -0.47
N GLN A 30 9.64 4.83 0.42
CA GLN A 30 9.61 4.39 1.82
C GLN A 30 8.76 5.32 2.66
N VAL A 31 7.79 4.75 3.39
CA VAL A 31 6.88 5.50 4.26
C VAL A 31 6.96 4.96 5.69
N LEU A 32 7.47 5.78 6.60
CA LEU A 32 7.41 5.54 8.04
C LEU A 32 6.06 6.02 8.58
N ARG A 33 5.45 5.24 9.49
CA ARG A 33 4.16 5.53 10.13
C ARG A 33 4.15 5.06 11.58
N GLY A 34 3.38 5.78 12.40
CA GLY A 34 3.30 5.56 13.85
C GLY A 34 4.69 5.65 14.49
N LYS A 35 4.94 4.78 15.47
CA LYS A 35 6.26 4.66 16.14
C LYS A 35 7.17 3.61 15.50
N SER A 36 6.87 3.14 14.28
CA SER A 36 7.64 2.06 13.65
C SER A 36 8.86 2.59 12.90
N HIS A 37 10.02 2.01 13.17
CA HIS A 37 11.25 2.25 12.40
C HIS A 37 11.33 1.42 11.10
N ARG A 38 10.36 0.55 10.85
CA ARG A 38 10.32 -0.29 9.63
C ARG A 38 9.39 0.35 8.60
N PRO A 39 9.89 0.83 7.45
CA PRO A 39 9.04 1.53 6.47
C PRO A 39 8.06 0.56 5.80
N LEU A 40 6.94 1.10 5.33
CA LEU A 40 6.16 0.50 4.24
C LEU A 40 6.81 0.91 2.91
N TYR A 41 6.68 0.04 1.91
CA TYR A 41 7.21 0.27 0.57
C TYR A 41 6.04 0.49 -0.37
N ILE A 42 5.95 1.68 -0.94
CA ILE A 42 4.81 2.15 -1.71
C ILE A 42 5.16 2.17 -3.19
N THR A 43 4.28 1.64 -4.01
CA THR A 43 4.33 1.78 -5.48
C THR A 43 3.00 2.33 -5.97
N ALA A 44 2.99 2.94 -7.16
CA ALA A 44 1.81 3.54 -7.73
C ALA A 44 1.75 3.30 -9.24
N ALA A 45 0.55 3.11 -9.76
CA ALA A 45 0.22 3.11 -11.18
C ALA A 45 -1.05 3.94 -11.39
N GLY A 46 -1.07 4.79 -12.42
CA GLY A 46 -2.18 5.73 -12.65
C GLY A 46 -2.26 6.93 -11.70
N LEU A 47 -1.27 7.13 -10.81
CA LEU A 47 -1.10 8.34 -10.00
C LEU A 47 0.39 8.58 -9.65
N PRO A 48 0.79 9.83 -9.31
CA PRO A 48 2.15 10.12 -8.86
C PRO A 48 2.51 9.39 -7.56
N LEU A 49 3.72 8.82 -7.52
CA LEU A 49 4.23 8.07 -6.37
C LEU A 49 4.26 8.92 -5.07
N ALA A 50 4.58 10.20 -5.18
CA ALA A 50 4.61 11.11 -4.03
C ALA A 50 3.23 11.34 -3.43
N GLU A 51 2.20 11.43 -4.27
CA GLU A 51 0.80 11.55 -3.84
C GLU A 51 0.34 10.26 -3.16
N ALA A 52 0.64 9.09 -3.76
CA ALA A 52 0.36 7.79 -3.16
C ALA A 52 1.02 7.64 -1.78
N ALA A 53 2.31 8.01 -1.66
CA ALA A 53 3.04 7.95 -0.41
C ALA A 53 2.45 8.87 0.67
N THR A 54 2.00 10.07 0.27
CA THR A 54 1.36 11.03 1.15
C THR A 54 0.00 10.52 1.65
N ALA A 55 -0.82 10.00 0.73
CA ALA A 55 -2.10 9.38 1.07
C ALA A 55 -1.91 8.25 2.09
N ILE A 56 -0.99 7.31 1.84
CA ILE A 56 -0.69 6.22 2.79
C ILE A 56 -0.20 6.75 4.14
N ARG A 57 0.65 7.78 4.15
CA ARG A 57 1.14 8.40 5.40
C ARG A 57 -0.01 8.94 6.24
N GLN A 58 -0.99 9.58 5.60
CA GLN A 58 -2.13 10.24 6.25
C GLN A 58 -3.29 9.30 6.62
N MET A 59 -3.31 8.06 6.10
CA MET A 59 -4.34 7.09 6.46
C MET A 59 -4.43 6.85 7.97
N ALA A 60 -5.64 6.61 8.45
CA ALA A 60 -5.96 6.40 9.85
C ALA A 60 -5.18 5.24 10.50
N GLY A 61 -5.06 5.33 11.83
CA GLY A 61 -4.45 4.32 12.70
C GLY A 61 -3.04 4.65 13.17
N ALA A 62 -2.78 4.36 14.44
CA ALA A 62 -1.55 4.73 15.14
C ALA A 62 -0.32 3.84 14.82
N HIS A 63 -0.50 2.75 14.08
CA HIS A 63 0.53 1.74 13.83
C HIS A 63 1.16 1.86 12.44
N ARG A 64 2.17 1.01 12.18
CA ARG A 64 2.87 0.92 10.89
C ARG A 64 1.91 0.72 9.72
N LEU A 65 1.02 -0.25 9.81
CA LEU A 65 0.03 -0.56 8.79
C LEU A 65 -1.22 0.34 8.99
N PRO A 66 -1.75 0.98 7.94
CA PRO A 66 -3.02 1.69 8.02
C PRO A 66 -4.14 0.80 8.56
N GLU A 67 -5.06 1.36 9.33
CA GLU A 67 -6.19 0.61 9.91
C GLU A 67 -7.04 -0.07 8.84
N LEU A 68 -7.36 0.63 7.75
CA LEU A 68 -8.11 0.05 6.62
C LEU A 68 -7.43 -1.20 6.06
N LEU A 69 -6.12 -1.17 5.85
CA LEU A 69 -5.37 -2.30 5.31
C LEU A 69 -5.27 -3.46 6.31
N LYS A 70 -5.20 -3.14 7.61
CA LYS A 70 -5.28 -4.15 8.68
C LYS A 70 -6.64 -4.85 8.66
N TYR A 71 -7.74 -4.10 8.53
CA TYR A 71 -9.08 -4.66 8.48
C TYR A 71 -9.27 -5.58 7.26
N VAL A 72 -8.81 -5.17 6.08
CA VAL A 72 -8.88 -6.02 4.87
C VAL A 72 -8.07 -7.30 5.03
N ASP A 73 -6.84 -7.25 5.58
CA ASP A 73 -6.04 -8.46 5.85
C ASP A 73 -6.74 -9.40 6.84
N GLN A 74 -7.41 -8.87 7.86
CA GLN A 74 -8.21 -9.66 8.79
C GLN A 74 -9.42 -10.30 8.10
N LEU A 75 -10.20 -9.53 7.34
CA LEU A 75 -11.39 -10.02 6.63
C LEU A 75 -11.02 -11.10 5.60
N SER A 76 -9.92 -10.92 4.86
CA SER A 76 -9.46 -11.89 3.85
C SER A 76 -9.08 -13.26 4.42
N ARG A 77 -8.80 -13.34 5.72
CA ARG A 77 -8.48 -14.58 6.47
C ARG A 77 -9.68 -15.11 7.24
N SER A 78 -10.66 -14.25 7.50
CA SER A 78 -11.88 -14.58 8.21
C SER A 78 -12.84 -15.19 7.20
N THR A 79 -12.65 -16.48 6.90
CA THR A 79 -13.63 -17.26 6.14
C THR A 79 -14.91 -17.33 6.97
N THR A 80 -15.85 -16.42 6.71
CA THR A 80 -17.26 -16.64 7.03
C THR A 80 -17.94 -16.91 5.70
N ILE A 81 -18.11 -18.21 5.40
CA ILE A 81 -19.11 -18.70 4.45
C ILE A 81 -20.41 -18.84 5.25
#